data_AF-A0A914QC47-F1
#
_entry.id   AF-A0A914QC47-F1
#
_cell.length_a   1.000
_cell.length_b   1.000
_cell.length_c   1.000
_cell.angle_alpha   90.00
_cell.angle_beta   90.00
_cell.angle_gamma   90.00
#
_symmetry.space_group_name_H-M   'P 1'
#
loop_
_entity.id
_entity.type
_entity.pdbx_description
1 polymer ?
#
loop_
_entity_poly.entity_id
_entity_poly.type
_entity_poly.pdbx_seq_one_letter_code
_entity_poly.pdbx_strand_id
1 'polypeptide(L)'
;MNFKAVLIFSLFAVFFDTAFANTECVWATGKVICQKNQTLVLNTIVELFDLDSPQGMNLKNPLDPDDKVAFTQVDEEDGIFQIEGCASDQDWIPGIKNQPEMYFRVFHFCNKPNGEYKYIWPIFRVFVPTTYDKHIEDPIILDD
;
A
#
# COMPACT_ATOMS: atom_id res chain seq x y z
N MET A 1 -39.20 -3.40 -35.53
CA MET A 1 -38.28 -3.36 -34.37
C MET A 1 -39.13 -3.20 -33.11
N ASN A 2 -39.02 -4.12 -32.15
CA ASN A 2 -39.92 -4.14 -30.99
C ASN A 2 -39.46 -3.08 -29.97
N PHE A 3 -40.26 -2.02 -29.79
CA PHE A 3 -39.93 -0.87 -28.95
C PHE A 3 -39.58 -1.28 -27.50
N LYS A 4 -40.20 -2.36 -27.01
CA LYS A 4 -39.90 -2.93 -25.68
C LYS A 4 -38.51 -3.56 -25.59
N ALA A 5 -38.05 -4.22 -26.66
CA ALA A 5 -36.72 -4.81 -26.70
C ALA A 5 -35.62 -3.73 -26.76
N VAL A 6 -35.90 -2.61 -27.45
CA VAL A 6 -35.00 -1.44 -27.48
C VAL A 6 -34.90 -0.80 -26.09
N LEU A 7 -36.03 -0.60 -25.40
CA LEU A 7 -36.06 -0.03 -24.04
C LEU A 7 -35.35 -0.91 -23.00
N ILE A 8 -35.53 -2.23 -23.06
CA ILE A 8 -34.83 -3.18 -22.18
C ILE A 8 -33.31 -3.16 -22.46
N PHE A 9 -32.91 -3.13 -23.73
CA PHE A 9 -31.50 -3.04 -24.11
C PHE A 9 -30.87 -1.71 -23.68
N SER A 10 -31.60 -0.59 -23.79
CA SER A 10 -31.15 0.72 -23.29
C SER A 10 -31.06 0.77 -21.77
N LEU A 11 -31.96 0.12 -21.02
CA LEU A 11 -31.86 -0.01 -19.56
C LEU A 11 -30.67 -0.87 -19.13
N PHE A 12 -30.31 -1.92 -19.89
CA PHE A 12 -29.09 -2.70 -19.67
C PHE A 12 -27.82 -1.96 -20.07
N ALA A 13 -27.87 -1.07 -21.06
CA ALA A 13 -26.72 -0.28 -21.50
C ALA A 13 -26.26 0.76 -20.46
N VAL A 14 -27.13 1.18 -19.54
CA VAL A 14 -26.78 2.08 -18.41
C VAL A 14 -25.99 1.34 -17.33
N PHE A 15 -25.96 0.00 -17.34
CA PHE A 15 -25.13 -0.81 -16.43
C PHE A 15 -23.73 -1.10 -16.97
N PHE A 16 -23.34 -0.53 -18.12
CA PHE A 16 -21.91 -0.42 -18.44
C PHE A 16 -21.34 0.75 -17.64
N ASP A 17 -21.21 0.52 -16.33
CA ASP A 17 -20.30 1.32 -15.52
C ASP A 17 -18.93 1.17 -16.18
N THR A 18 -18.42 2.26 -16.73
CA THR A 18 -16.98 2.37 -16.96
C THR A 18 -16.36 2.24 -15.59
N ALA A 19 -15.78 1.08 -15.31
CA ALA A 19 -15.05 0.82 -14.08
C ALA A 19 -13.94 1.89 -14.00
N PHE A 20 -14.20 2.94 -13.21
CA PHE A 20 -13.22 3.99 -12.97
C PHE A 20 -12.26 3.45 -11.94
N ALA A 21 -10.98 3.37 -12.27
CA ALA A 21 -9.94 3.06 -11.31
C ALA A 21 -9.07 4.30 -11.12
N ASN A 22 -8.59 4.52 -9.90
CA ASN A 22 -7.64 5.57 -9.62
C ASN A 22 -6.26 4.97 -9.35
N THR A 23 -5.37 5.15 -10.32
CA THR A 23 -3.98 4.73 -10.18
C THR A 23 -3.17 5.86 -9.55
N GLU A 24 -2.52 5.57 -8.43
CA GLU A 24 -1.61 6.50 -7.76
C GLU A 24 -0.25 5.81 -7.54
N CYS A 25 0.83 6.60 -7.61
CA CYS A 25 2.19 6.11 -7.40
C CYS A 25 2.82 6.75 -6.18
N VAL A 26 3.58 5.96 -5.43
CA VAL A 26 4.32 6.39 -4.24
C VAL A 26 5.81 6.40 -4.55
N TRP A 27 6.47 7.45 -4.08
CA TRP A 27 7.90 7.44 -3.82
C TRP A 27 8.09 7.64 -2.31
N ALA A 28 8.68 6.66 -1.63
CA ALA A 28 8.95 6.75 -0.22
C ALA A 28 10.42 6.48 0.11
N THR A 29 10.91 7.18 1.13
CA THR A 29 12.24 6.98 1.70
C THR A 29 12.10 6.90 3.21
N GLY A 30 12.86 6.03 3.85
CA GLY A 30 12.82 5.89 5.30
C GLY A 30 14.08 5.28 5.85
N LYS A 31 14.12 5.15 7.17
CA LYS A 31 15.21 4.54 7.90
C LYS A 31 14.69 3.52 8.90
N VAL A 32 15.34 2.36 8.96
CA VAL A 32 15.15 1.37 10.02
C VAL A 32 16.31 1.42 11.01
N ILE A 33 16.02 1.18 12.29
CA ILE A 33 17.01 1.17 13.37
C ILE A 33 16.81 -0.08 14.21
N CYS A 34 17.90 -0.78 14.51
CA CYS A 34 17.95 -1.85 15.49
C CYS A 34 18.83 -1.38 16.67
N GLN A 35 18.22 -0.98 17.79
CA GLN A 35 18.97 -0.40 18.91
C GLN A 35 19.90 -1.41 19.59
N LYS A 36 19.53 -2.69 19.62
CA LYS A 36 20.34 -3.80 20.13
C LYS A 36 21.64 -3.98 19.36
N ASN A 37 21.56 -3.97 18.02
CA ASN A 37 22.71 -4.10 17.13
C ASN A 37 22.34 -3.61 15.72
N GLN A 38 22.87 -2.46 15.33
CA GLN A 38 22.52 -1.83 14.06
C GLN A 38 22.91 -2.69 12.84
N THR A 39 23.91 -3.57 12.93
CA THR A 39 24.25 -4.46 11.79
C THR A 39 23.11 -5.43 11.44
N LEU A 40 22.14 -5.64 12.33
CA LEU A 40 20.97 -6.49 12.11
C LEU A 40 19.88 -5.83 11.25
N VAL A 41 20.06 -4.57 10.83
CA VAL A 41 19.20 -3.96 9.82
C VAL A 41 19.46 -4.51 8.42
N LEU A 42 20.66 -5.05 8.17
CA LEU A 42 21.01 -5.64 6.88
C LEU A 42 20.07 -6.80 6.53
N ASN A 43 19.69 -6.88 5.26
CA ASN A 43 18.70 -7.83 4.74
C ASN A 43 17.27 -7.66 5.25
N THR A 44 16.97 -6.57 5.97
CA THR A 44 15.58 -6.19 6.28
C THR A 44 14.84 -5.97 4.98
N ILE A 45 13.68 -6.60 4.83
CA ILE A 45 12.80 -6.40 3.66
C ILE A 45 11.73 -5.40 4.07
N VAL A 46 11.66 -4.28 3.36
CA VAL A 46 10.59 -3.29 3.51
C VAL A 46 9.63 -3.48 2.35
N GLU A 47 8.37 -3.78 2.66
CA GLU A 47 7.31 -4.01 1.69
C GLU A 47 6.31 -2.86 1.77
N LEU A 48 5.93 -2.33 0.62
CA LEU A 48 4.84 -1.37 0.46
C LEU A 48 3.59 -2.14 0.06
N PHE A 49 2.50 -1.90 0.79
CA PHE A 49 1.20 -2.50 0.55
C PHE A 49 0.16 -1.42 0.33
N ASP A 50 -0.84 -1.78 -0.47
CA ASP A 50 -2.12 -1.08 -0.56
C ASP A 50 -3.13 -1.81 0.32
N LEU A 51 -3.94 -1.06 1.04
CA LEU A 51 -5.03 -1.60 1.84
C LEU A 51 -6.31 -1.51 1.01
N ASP A 52 -6.67 -2.59 0.33
CA ASP A 52 -7.91 -2.72 -0.47
C ASP A 52 -9.18 -2.88 0.41
N SER A 53 -9.30 -2.06 1.45
CA SER A 53 -10.41 -2.10 2.40
C SER A 53 -11.25 -0.82 2.33
N PRO A 54 -12.58 -0.91 2.44
CA PRO A 54 -13.44 0.27 2.48
C PRO A 54 -13.07 1.23 3.60
N GLN A 55 -12.31 2.30 3.29
CA GLN A 55 -12.07 3.50 4.09
C GLN A 55 -12.51 3.38 5.55
N GLY A 56 -11.69 2.76 6.39
CA GLY A 56 -11.92 2.68 7.84
C GLY A 56 -12.97 1.67 8.32
N MET A 57 -13.48 0.79 7.46
CA MET A 57 -14.24 -0.40 7.87
C MET A 57 -13.25 -1.54 8.08
N ASN A 58 -13.17 -2.10 9.28
CA ASN A 58 -12.43 -3.34 9.59
C ASN A 58 -13.07 -4.59 8.92
N LEU A 59 -13.61 -4.46 7.71
CA LEU A 59 -14.03 -5.58 6.88
C LEU A 59 -12.87 -5.91 5.94
N LYS A 60 -12.18 -7.01 6.25
CA LYS A 60 -11.34 -7.69 5.26
C LYS A 60 -12.23 -8.00 4.07
N ASN A 61 -11.95 -7.42 2.91
CA ASN A 61 -12.62 -7.80 1.68
C ASN A 61 -12.08 -9.18 1.27
N PRO A 62 -12.86 -10.27 1.34
CA PRO A 62 -12.37 -11.58 0.93
C PRO A 62 -12.19 -11.69 -0.61
N LEU A 63 -12.60 -10.67 -1.36
CA LEU A 63 -12.48 -10.59 -2.81
C LEU A 63 -11.34 -9.67 -3.27
N ASP A 64 -10.76 -8.87 -2.36
CA ASP A 64 -9.71 -7.90 -2.64
C ASP A 64 -8.71 -7.88 -1.47
N PRO A 65 -7.79 -8.87 -1.41
CA PRO A 65 -6.80 -8.94 -0.36
C PRO A 65 -5.71 -7.88 -0.57
N ASP A 66 -5.23 -7.24 0.50
CA ASP A 66 -4.16 -6.24 0.47
C ASP A 66 -3.07 -6.54 -0.59
N ASP A 67 -2.97 -5.66 -1.57
CA ASP A 67 -2.02 -5.82 -2.66
C ASP A 67 -0.61 -5.38 -2.28
N LYS A 68 0.37 -6.27 -2.49
CA LYS A 68 1.78 -5.88 -2.40
C LYS A 68 2.13 -5.01 -3.61
N VAL A 69 2.41 -3.74 -3.34
CA VAL A 69 2.78 -2.74 -4.34
C VAL A 69 4.24 -2.87 -4.75
N ALA A 70 5.14 -2.95 -3.77
CA ALA A 70 6.58 -3.01 -4.00
C ALA A 70 7.31 -3.63 -2.81
N PHE A 71 8.59 -3.93 -3.00
CA PHE A 71 9.50 -4.24 -1.89
C PHE A 71 10.90 -3.73 -2.19
N THR A 72 11.67 -3.52 -1.13
CA THR A 72 13.08 -3.18 -1.18
C THR A 72 13.82 -3.91 -0.06
N GLN A 73 15.13 -4.04 -0.20
CA GLN A 73 16.00 -4.64 0.82
C GLN A 73 16.97 -3.58 1.32
N VAL A 74 17.12 -3.48 2.64
CA VAL A 74 18.16 -2.66 3.27
C VAL A 74 19.51 -3.34 3.07
N ASP A 75 20.42 -2.66 2.39
CA ASP A 75 21.75 -3.15 1.99
C ASP A 75 22.90 -2.48 2.74
N GLU A 76 22.63 -1.38 3.46
CA GLU A 76 23.62 -0.63 4.24
C GLU A 76 23.28 -0.57 5.74
N GLU A 77 24.32 -0.47 6.58
CA GLU A 77 24.17 -0.42 8.05
C GLU A 77 23.50 0.87 8.54
N ASP A 78 23.47 1.92 7.73
CA ASP A 78 22.75 3.16 8.08
C ASP A 78 21.22 2.97 8.11
N GLY A 79 20.72 1.84 7.60
CA GLY A 79 19.33 1.42 7.63
C GLY A 79 18.43 2.18 6.66
N ILE A 80 18.97 2.96 5.73
CA ILE A 80 18.17 3.73 4.78
C ILE A 80 17.56 2.81 3.73
N PHE A 81 16.31 3.07 3.36
CA PHE A 81 15.63 2.39 2.26
C PHE A 81 14.92 3.39 1.36
N GLN A 82 14.79 3.02 0.10
CA GLN A 82 13.99 3.71 -0.90
C GLN A 82 13.06 2.69 -1.57
N ILE A 83 11.81 3.07 -1.76
CA ILE A 83 10.78 2.21 -2.35
C ILE A 83 9.83 3.03 -3.20
N GLU A 84 9.53 2.49 -4.38
CA GLU A 84 8.67 3.11 -5.38
C GLU A 84 7.73 2.05 -5.93
N GLY A 85 6.48 2.44 -6.17
CA GLY A 85 5.49 1.56 -6.77
C GLY A 85 4.15 2.27 -6.94
N CYS A 86 3.27 1.66 -7.73
CA CYS A 86 1.94 2.18 -8.00
C CYS A 86 0.89 1.14 -7.67
N ALA A 87 -0.26 1.60 -7.19
CA ALA A 87 -1.43 0.79 -6.99
C ALA A 87 -2.64 1.43 -7.67
N SER A 88 -3.69 0.65 -7.87
CA SER A 88 -4.84 1.06 -8.68
C SER A 88 -6.13 0.53 -8.10
N ASP A 89 -6.83 1.39 -7.39
CA ASP A 89 -8.07 1.04 -6.74
C ASP A 89 -9.24 1.24 -7.67
N GLN A 90 -10.13 0.25 -7.71
CA GLN A 90 -11.42 0.38 -8.39
C GLN A 90 -12.34 1.28 -7.55
N ASP A 91 -12.96 2.28 -8.18
CA ASP A 91 -13.99 3.11 -7.56
C ASP A 91 -15.19 2.21 -7.20
N TRP A 92 -15.41 1.99 -5.91
CA TRP A 92 -16.54 1.19 -5.42
C TRP A 92 -17.88 1.93 -5.49
N ILE A 93 -17.84 3.27 -5.44
CA ILE A 93 -19.04 4.13 -5.51
C ILE A 93 -18.90 5.02 -6.75
N PRO A 94 -19.84 4.96 -7.71
CA PRO A 94 -19.80 5.79 -8.90
C PRO A 94 -19.64 7.29 -8.57
N GLY A 95 -18.57 7.91 -9.09
CA GLY A 95 -18.26 9.32 -8.89
C GLY A 95 -17.47 9.65 -7.61
N ILE A 96 -17.12 8.67 -6.78
CA ILE A 96 -16.20 8.83 -5.64
C ILE A 96 -14.93 8.05 -5.95
N LYS A 97 -13.83 8.78 -6.10
CA LYS A 97 -12.52 8.16 -6.31
C LYS A 97 -12.12 7.34 -5.09
N ASN A 98 -11.82 6.07 -5.30
CA ASN A 98 -11.10 5.29 -4.30
C ASN A 98 -9.60 5.50 -4.51
N GLN A 99 -8.88 5.90 -3.47
CA GLN A 99 -7.44 6.17 -3.56
C GLN A 99 -6.70 5.11 -2.76
N PRO A 100 -5.59 4.58 -3.30
CA PRO A 100 -4.72 3.66 -2.59
C PRO A 100 -4.41 4.08 -1.16
N GLU A 101 -4.49 3.13 -0.26
CA GLU A 101 -4.28 3.26 1.18
C GLU A 101 -2.97 2.59 1.58
N MET A 102 -1.89 3.34 1.45
CA MET A 102 -0.54 2.78 1.51
C MET A 102 -0.04 2.56 2.95
N TYR A 103 0.63 1.43 3.19
CA TYR A 103 1.31 1.15 4.45
C TYR A 103 2.57 0.30 4.27
N PHE A 104 3.46 0.28 5.28
CA PHE A 104 4.64 -0.58 5.25
C PHE A 104 4.47 -1.84 6.09
N ARG A 105 5.03 -2.93 5.59
CA ARG A 105 5.32 -4.15 6.36
C ARG A 105 6.81 -4.44 6.27
N VAL A 106 7.45 -4.62 7.43
CA VAL A 106 8.89 -4.79 7.53
C VAL A 106 9.22 -6.18 8.05
N PHE A 107 9.96 -6.98 7.30
CA PHE A 107 10.52 -8.24 7.76
C PHE A 107 11.97 -8.05 8.20
N HIS A 108 12.31 -8.37 9.44
CA HIS A 108 13.62 -8.08 10.03
C HIS A 108 14.08 -9.15 11.01
N PHE A 109 15.39 -9.13 11.34
CA PHE A 109 16.04 -10.12 12.21
C PHE A 109 16.45 -9.56 13.59
N CYS A 110 16.17 -8.29 13.86
CA CYS A 110 16.65 -7.57 15.05
C CYS A 110 16.29 -8.26 16.40
N ASN A 111 15.12 -8.88 16.51
CA ASN A 111 14.69 -9.59 17.74
C ASN A 111 14.85 -11.11 17.66
N LYS A 112 14.72 -11.70 16.47
CA LYS A 112 14.68 -13.15 16.26
C LYS A 112 15.57 -13.54 15.08
N PRO A 113 16.48 -14.52 15.23
CA PRO A 113 17.33 -15.00 14.13
C PRO A 113 16.56 -15.57 12.94
N ASN A 114 15.34 -16.07 13.16
CA ASN A 114 14.47 -16.59 12.09
C ASN A 114 13.64 -15.50 11.40
N GLY A 115 13.78 -14.25 11.82
CA GLY A 115 13.03 -13.10 11.33
C GLY A 115 11.62 -12.99 11.90
N GLU A 116 11.05 -11.79 11.81
CA GLU A 116 9.65 -11.50 12.12
C GLU A 116 9.13 -10.32 11.31
N TYR A 117 7.81 -10.16 11.26
CA TYR A 117 7.15 -9.05 10.58
C TYR A 117 6.70 -7.99 11.58
N LYS A 118 6.90 -6.73 11.19
CA LYS A 118 6.37 -5.54 11.86
C LYS A 118 5.50 -4.73 10.88
N TYR A 119 4.30 -4.39 11.30
CA TYR A 119 3.39 -3.52 10.55
C TYR A 119 3.59 -2.06 10.99
N ILE A 120 3.72 -1.15 10.03
CA ILE A 120 4.01 0.25 10.29
C ILE A 120 2.77 1.08 10.00
N TRP A 121 2.30 1.79 11.03
CA TRP A 121 1.14 2.66 10.98
C TRP A 121 1.56 4.12 11.23
N PRO A 122 0.79 5.12 10.76
CA PRO A 122 -0.50 5.03 10.08
C PRO A 122 -0.38 4.70 8.59
N ILE A 123 -1.54 4.36 7.98
CA ILE A 123 -1.74 4.43 6.53
C ILE A 123 -1.45 5.84 6.06
N PHE A 124 -0.91 5.97 4.85
CA PHE A 124 -0.66 7.27 4.23
C PHE A 124 -1.18 7.32 2.80
N ARG A 125 -1.46 8.55 2.35
CA ARG A 125 -1.87 8.89 0.98
C ARG A 125 -1.01 10.04 0.48
N VAL A 126 0.26 9.76 0.26
CA VAL A 126 1.25 10.72 -0.25
C VAL A 126 1.76 10.17 -1.56
N PHE A 127 1.38 10.83 -2.64
CA PHE A 127 1.64 10.37 -4.00
C PHE A 127 2.57 11.32 -4.73
N VAL A 128 3.24 10.79 -5.76
CA VAL A 128 4.13 11.56 -6.62
C VAL A 128 3.41 12.79 -7.21
N PRO A 129 4.10 13.95 -7.33
CA PRO A 129 5.54 14.15 -7.16
C PRO A 129 5.99 14.38 -5.71
N THR A 130 5.11 14.22 -4.72
CA THR A 130 5.49 14.36 -3.30
C THR A 130 6.06 13.05 -2.79
N THR A 131 7.19 13.12 -2.08
CA THR A 131 7.82 11.95 -1.44
C THR A 131 7.24 11.73 -0.06
N TYR A 132 7.00 10.47 0.31
CA TYR A 132 6.74 10.09 1.70
C TYR A 132 8.06 9.81 2.42
N ASP A 133 8.54 10.76 3.21
CA ASP A 133 9.84 10.73 3.89
C ASP A 133 9.73 10.78 5.42
N LYS A 134 8.53 10.61 5.97
CA LYS A 134 8.27 10.65 7.42
C LYS A 134 9.23 9.76 8.23
N HIS A 135 9.58 8.59 7.71
CA HIS A 135 10.46 7.65 8.39
C HIS A 135 11.95 7.96 8.26
N ILE A 136 12.31 9.08 7.66
CA ILE A 136 13.66 9.67 7.79
C ILE A 136 13.76 10.48 9.08
N GLU A 137 12.74 11.29 9.37
CA GLU A 137 12.69 12.11 10.60
C GLU A 137 12.30 11.28 11.83
N ASP A 138 11.44 10.28 11.64
CA ASP A 138 10.96 9.35 12.67
C ASP A 138 11.23 7.89 12.26
N PRO A 139 12.48 7.41 12.44
CA PRO A 139 12.90 6.09 11.98
C PRO A 139 12.07 4.95 12.56
N ILE A 140 11.89 3.89 11.76
CA ILE A 140 11.25 2.66 12.19
C ILE A 140 12.20 1.91 13.13
N ILE A 141 11.88 1.91 14.43
CA ILE A 141 12.59 1.10 15.42
C ILE A 141 12.18 -0.36 15.25
N LEU A 142 13.12 -1.30 15.17
CA LEU A 142 12.85 -2.72 14.88
C LEU A 142 12.76 -3.59 16.15
N ASP A 143 13.22 -3.09 17.30
CA ASP A 143 13.34 -3.85 18.55
C ASP A 143 12.47 -3.37 19.71
N ASP A 144 11.38 -2.68 19.41
CA ASP A 144 10.32 -2.36 20.37
C ASP A 144 9.38 -3.53 20.69
#